data_AF-A0A7X8VDJ3-F1
#
_entry.id   AF-A0A7X8VDJ3-F1
#
_cell.length_a   1.000
_cell.length_b   1.000
_cell.length_c   1.000
_cell.angle_alpha   90.00
_cell.angle_beta   90.00
_cell.angle_gamma   90.00
#
_symmetry.space_group_name_H-M   'P 1'
#
loop_
_entity.id
_entity.type
_entity.pdbx_description
1 polymer ?
#
loop_
_entity_poly.entity_id
_entity_poly.type
_entity_poly.pdbx_seq_one_letter_code
_entity_poly.pdbx_strand_id
1 'polypeptide(L)' 'MSTNEKGGFRPPKFERIIYKCPKCGTFNSVKDNTCKNCGASKPEKAGL' A
#
# COMPACT_ATOMS: atom_id res chain seq x y z
N MET A 1 1.82 -8.77 -39.29
CA MET A 1 1.30 -9.65 -38.22
C MET A 1 1.18 -8.84 -36.92
N SER A 2 0.13 -9.14 -36.16
CA SER A 2 -0.54 -8.35 -35.14
C SER A 2 0.32 -7.90 -33.95
N THR A 3 0.27 -6.61 -33.61
CA THR A 3 0.78 -6.08 -32.34
C THR A 3 -0.20 -6.42 -31.24
N ASN A 4 0.06 -7.51 -30.51
CA ASN A 4 -0.76 -7.98 -29.41
C ASN A 4 -0.97 -6.87 -28.38
N GLU A 5 -2.24 -6.55 -28.18
CA GLU A 5 -2.75 -5.57 -27.25
C GLU A 5 -2.23 -5.87 -25.84
N LYS A 6 -1.56 -4.88 -25.23
CA LYS A 6 -1.10 -4.96 -23.84
C LYS A 6 -2.32 -5.18 -22.95
N GLY A 7 -2.55 -6.43 -22.54
CA GLY A 7 -3.50 -6.78 -21.51
C GLY A 7 -3.16 -5.98 -20.25
N GLY A 8 -3.96 -4.95 -19.98
CA GLY A 8 -3.78 -4.12 -18.80
C GLY A 8 -4.08 -4.95 -17.56
N PHE A 9 -3.03 -5.34 -16.84
CA PHE A 9 -3.20 -5.81 -15.47
C PHE A 9 -3.78 -4.65 -14.67
N ARG A 10 -5.08 -4.70 -14.36
CA ARG A 10 -5.68 -3.83 -13.35
C ARG A 10 -5.43 -4.49 -12.00
N PRO A 11 -4.39 -4.09 -11.23
CA PRO A 11 -4.25 -4.60 -9.88
C PRO A 11 -5.53 -4.25 -9.10
N PRO A 12 -6.11 -5.19 -8.33
CA PRO A 12 -7.14 -4.83 -7.38
C PRO A 12 -6.58 -3.74 -6.44
N LYS A 13 -7.42 -2.82 -5.97
CA LYS A 13 -7.01 -1.69 -5.11
C LYS A 13 -6.48 -2.19 -3.77
N PHE A 14 -5.19 -2.50 -3.70
CA PHE A 14 -4.49 -3.00 -2.51
C PHE A 14 -4.26 -1.90 -1.46
N GLU A 15 -4.46 -0.62 -1.79
CA GLU A 15 -4.35 0.51 -0.83
C GLU A 15 -5.25 0.38 0.40
N ARG A 16 -6.32 -0.44 0.36
CA ARG A 16 -7.17 -0.68 1.53
C ARG A 16 -6.59 -1.66 2.55
N ILE A 17 -5.46 -2.31 2.25
CA ILE A 17 -4.89 -3.38 3.07
C ILE A 17 -3.53 -2.98 3.67
N ILE A 18 -2.81 -2.09 3.01
CA ILE A 18 -1.46 -1.67 3.38
C ILE A 18 -1.30 -0.15 3.34
N TYR A 19 -0.59 0.42 4.32
CA TYR A 19 -0.25 1.82 4.40
C TYR A 19 1.26 2.03 4.38
N LYS A 20 1.70 3.10 3.71
CA LYS A 20 3.11 3.52 3.74
C LYS A 20 3.35 4.38 4.97
N CYS A 21 4.35 4.00 5.78
CA CYS A 21 4.74 4.77 6.96
C CYS A 21 5.31 6.13 6.52
N PRO A 22 4.81 7.27 7.04
CA PRO A 22 5.32 8.59 6.70
C PRO A 22 6.68 8.90 7.33
N LYS A 23 7.11 8.13 8.34
CA LYS A 23 8.39 8.33 9.03
C LYS A 23 9.56 7.66 8.32
N CYS A 24 9.39 6.40 7.90
CA CYS A 24 10.49 5.61 7.31
C CYS A 24 10.18 5.04 5.92
N GLY A 25 8.96 5.25 5.40
CA GLY A 25 8.57 4.75 4.08
C GLY A 25 8.24 3.25 4.01
N THR A 26 8.28 2.51 5.12
CA THR A 26 7.95 1.08 5.17
C THR A 26 6.47 0.85 4.91
N PHE A 27 6.13 -0.17 4.13
CA PHE A 27 4.75 -0.63 3.97
C PHE A 27 4.33 -1.52 5.14
N ASN A 28 3.26 -1.14 5.82
CA ASN A 28 2.70 -1.86 6.98
C ASN A 28 1.24 -2.21 6.69
N SER A 29 0.66 -3.19 7.39
CA SER A 29 -0.77 -3.51 7.19
C SER A 29 -1.63 -2.46 7.89
N VAL A 30 -2.80 -2.14 7.32
CA VAL A 30 -3.76 -1.25 7.99
C VAL A 30 -4.29 -1.80 9.32
N LYS A 31 -4.08 -3.10 9.59
CA LYS A 31 -4.37 -3.76 10.88
C LYS A 31 -3.34 -3.43 11.97
N ASP A 32 -2.12 -3.05 11.59
CA ASP A 32 -1.06 -2.72 12.55
C ASP A 32 -1.20 -1.24 12.97
N ASN A 33 -1.35 -0.99 14.28
CA ASN A 33 -1.46 0.38 14.82
C ASN A 33 -0.12 1.12 14.88
N THR A 34 0.98 0.41 14.68
CA THR A 34 2.34 0.97 14.68
C THR A 34 3.15 0.39 13.53
N CYS A 35 4.15 1.13 13.08
CA CYS A 35 5.07 0.67 12.06
C CYS A 35 5.98 -0.42 12.62
N LYS A 36 6.06 -1.56 11.93
CA LYS A 36 6.91 -2.69 12.33
C LYS A 36 8.41 -2.41 12.25
N ASN A 37 8.81 -1.39 11.48
CA ASN A 37 10.22 -1.06 11.27
C ASN A 37 10.71 0.04 12.22
N CYS A 38 9.97 1.15 12.34
CA CYS A 38 10.40 2.31 13.14
C CYS A 38 9.58 2.54 14.41
N GLY A 39 8.51 1.77 14.65
CA GLY A 39 7.65 1.92 15.82
C GLY A 39 6.68 3.11 15.77
N ALA A 40 6.69 3.92 14.71
CA ALA A 40 5.82 5.09 14.60
C ALA A 40 4.33 4.71 14.56
N SER A 41 3.48 5.49 15.23
CA SER A 41 2.02 5.28 15.21
C SER A 41 1.43 5.40 13.82
N LYS A 42 0.43 4.55 13.52
CA LYS A 42 -0.30 4.55 12.26
C LYS A 42 -1.06 5.87 12.10
N PRO A 43 -0.94 6.57 10.96
CA PRO A 43 -1.73 7.76 10.68
C PRO A 43 -3.20 7.39 10.42
N GLU A 44 -4.14 8.12 11.01
CA GLU A 44 -5.59 7.83 10.91
C GLU A 44 -6.13 7.85 9.46
N LYS A 45 -5.48 8.58 8.55
CA LYS A 45 -5.91 8.76 7.15
C LYS A 45 -5.31 7.72 6.17
N ALA A 46 -4.89 6.57 6.66
CA ALA A 46 -4.25 5.53 5.84
C ALA A 46 -5.20 4.71 4.94
N GLY A 47 -6.50 5.03 4.89
CA GLY A 47 -7.45 4.34 4.02
C GLY A 47 -8.50 5.31 3.46
N LEU A 48 -8.41 5.60 2.17
CA LEU A 48 -9.51 6.08 1.33
C LEU A 48 -9.49 5.31 0.01
#